data_AF-A0A662PE53-F1
#
_entry.id   AF-A0A662PE53-F1
#
_cell.length_a   1.000
_cell.length_b   1.000
_cell.length_c   1.000
_cell.angle_alpha   90.00
_cell.angle_beta   90.00
_cell.angle_gamma   90.00
#
_symmetry.space_group_name_H-M   'P 1'
#
loop_
_entity.id
_entity.type
_entity.pdbx_description
1 polymer ?
#
loop_
_entity_poly.entity_id
_entity_poly.type
_entity_poly.pdbx_seq_one_letter_code
_entity_poly.pdbx_strand_id
1 'polypeptide(L)'
;MRKVFPILLIGSLSMLFAEVFSGASQTWFINGWGIIVTFPLYLCHLLFFLWIALKSRRTTLSQLYLFGVIFALYESWITKVLWAGYMDSAGPGLGTLFGIGISEFPVLVFFWHPIMSFIIPILVFEILTKKVFKGHESILIKTTKKTILITLFLISISTFIANGNGFDLLSSNASLIGTLLIISVLYYLTKKADLKSLELRKVSFVLLTIYLVTLYVATFFYLLPERIPTAIVPYISIIAFYVIPIILILKSDKTTIEINTLKENSYSIRDFTKFMTITILAVNVACFIPNISTGILAITYYSLAIIGTIIFVMIIYNTLKQIIAKDMETHITKT
;
A
#
# COMPACT_ATOMS: atom_id res chain seq x y z
N MET A 1 -19.04 -19.00 0.63
CA MET A 1 -19.56 -17.61 0.79
C MET A 1 -18.91 -16.83 1.92
N ARG A 2 -18.79 -17.34 3.18
CA ARG A 2 -18.27 -16.55 4.33
C ARG A 2 -16.88 -15.89 4.19
N LYS A 3 -15.98 -16.41 3.35
CA LYS A 3 -14.63 -15.83 3.14
C LYS A 3 -14.56 -14.74 2.05
N VAL A 4 -15.57 -14.63 1.18
CA VAL A 4 -15.51 -13.74 0.02
C VAL A 4 -15.57 -12.27 0.46
N PHE A 5 -16.48 -11.94 1.38
CA PHE A 5 -16.65 -10.56 1.85
C PHE A 5 -15.41 -9.98 2.57
N PRO A 6 -14.77 -10.67 3.53
CA PRO A 6 -13.52 -10.17 4.11
C PRO A 6 -12.39 -10.01 3.08
N ILE A 7 -12.31 -10.90 2.09
CA ILE A 7 -11.36 -10.79 0.98
C ILE A 7 -11.63 -9.53 0.14
N LEU A 8 -12.88 -9.32 -0.28
CA LEU A 8 -13.26 -8.12 -1.03
C LEU A 8 -13.10 -6.84 -0.20
N LEU A 9 -13.35 -6.91 1.11
CA LEU A 9 -13.17 -5.79 2.03
C LEU A 9 -11.71 -5.35 2.07
N ILE A 10 -10.76 -6.27 2.29
CA ILE A 10 -9.35 -5.89 2.33
C ILE A 10 -8.83 -5.42 0.97
N GLY A 11 -9.32 -6.00 -0.13
CA GLY A 11 -9.05 -5.49 -1.47
C GLY A 11 -9.60 -4.08 -1.68
N SER A 12 -10.81 -3.79 -1.21
CA SER A 12 -11.42 -2.45 -1.34
C SER A 12 -10.72 -1.42 -0.47
N LEU A 13 -10.20 -1.82 0.70
CA LEU A 13 -9.34 -0.98 1.52
C LEU A 13 -8.01 -0.68 0.79
N SER A 14 -7.38 -1.69 0.17
CA SER A 14 -6.19 -1.49 -0.65
C SER A 14 -6.44 -0.53 -1.81
N MET A 15 -7.57 -0.72 -2.52
CA MET A 15 -8.00 0.17 -3.60
C MET A 15 -8.27 1.60 -3.13
N LEU A 16 -8.95 1.78 -2.00
CA LEU A 16 -9.22 3.10 -1.42
C LEU A 16 -7.91 3.85 -1.15
N PHE A 17 -6.99 3.22 -0.42
CA PHE A 17 -5.77 3.90 0.03
C PHE A 17 -4.72 4.04 -1.07
N ALA A 18 -4.68 3.13 -2.05
CA ALA A 18 -3.69 3.18 -3.12
C ALA A 18 -4.12 4.07 -4.30
N GLU A 19 -5.37 3.94 -4.74
CA GLU A 19 -5.83 4.50 -6.02
C GLU A 19 -6.78 5.68 -5.83
N VAL A 20 -7.76 5.55 -4.94
CA VAL A 20 -8.71 6.64 -4.69
C VAL A 20 -8.00 7.80 -4.01
N PHE A 21 -7.17 7.52 -3.00
CA PHE A 21 -6.41 8.53 -2.27
C PHE A 21 -5.31 9.21 -3.10
N SER A 22 -4.76 8.53 -4.11
CA SER A 22 -3.80 9.14 -5.05
C SER A 22 -4.50 9.93 -6.14
N GLY A 23 -5.80 9.67 -6.35
CA GLY A 23 -6.56 10.21 -7.47
C GLY A 23 -6.30 9.49 -8.80
N ALA A 24 -5.67 8.30 -8.78
CA ALA A 24 -5.28 7.56 -9.98
C ALA A 24 -6.44 6.74 -10.60
N SER A 25 -7.32 6.17 -9.77
CA SER A 25 -8.56 5.54 -10.24
C SER A 25 -9.75 6.14 -9.49
N GLN A 26 -10.59 6.91 -10.20
CA GLN A 26 -11.72 7.61 -9.61
C GLN A 26 -12.85 6.62 -9.25
N THR A 27 -13.98 6.66 -9.95
CA THR A 27 -15.12 5.75 -9.77
C THR A 27 -14.79 4.35 -10.34
N TRP A 28 -13.77 3.69 -9.80
CA TRP A 28 -13.26 2.39 -10.26
C TRP A 28 -14.32 1.29 -10.32
N PHE A 29 -15.39 1.44 -9.54
CA PHE A 29 -16.52 0.51 -9.45
C PHE A 29 -17.58 0.69 -10.56
N ILE A 30 -17.47 1.70 -11.43
CA ILE A 30 -18.28 1.83 -12.66
C ILE A 30 -17.44 1.67 -13.93
N ASN A 31 -16.11 1.78 -13.83
CA ASN A 31 -15.20 1.59 -14.95
C ASN A 31 -14.81 0.11 -15.10
N GLY A 32 -14.99 -0.46 -16.30
CA GLY A 32 -14.65 -1.85 -16.57
C GLY A 32 -13.18 -2.21 -16.29
N TRP A 33 -12.24 -1.32 -16.61
CA TRP A 33 -10.82 -1.48 -16.27
C TRP A 33 -10.59 -1.47 -14.76
N GLY A 34 -11.26 -0.58 -14.04
CA GLY A 34 -11.21 -0.51 -12.58
C GLY A 34 -11.67 -1.82 -11.92
N ILE A 35 -12.75 -2.42 -12.43
CA ILE A 35 -13.33 -3.66 -11.88
C ILE A 35 -12.51 -4.90 -12.26
N ILE A 36 -12.03 -4.99 -13.50
CA ILE A 36 -11.44 -6.21 -14.07
C ILE A 36 -9.92 -6.24 -13.91
N VAL A 37 -9.27 -5.08 -13.92
CA VAL A 37 -7.80 -4.98 -13.89
C VAL A 37 -7.32 -4.38 -12.58
N THR A 38 -7.66 -3.13 -12.29
CA THR A 38 -7.06 -2.40 -11.17
C THR A 38 -7.46 -2.99 -9.81
N PHE A 39 -8.74 -3.20 -9.55
CA PHE A 39 -9.18 -3.78 -8.28
C PHE A 39 -8.62 -5.19 -8.05
N PRO A 40 -8.71 -6.13 -9.02
CA PRO A 40 -8.09 -7.44 -8.88
C PRO A 40 -6.57 -7.39 -8.73
N LEU A 41 -5.88 -6.46 -9.40
CA LEU A 41 -4.44 -6.24 -9.24
C LEU A 41 -4.09 -5.98 -7.77
N TYR A 42 -4.72 -4.98 -7.15
CA TYR A 42 -4.47 -4.62 -5.75
C TYR A 42 -4.87 -5.73 -4.78
N LEU A 43 -6.06 -6.31 -4.99
CA LEU A 43 -6.54 -7.41 -4.17
C LEU A 43 -5.58 -8.61 -4.22
N CYS A 44 -5.19 -9.04 -5.40
CA CYS A 44 -4.33 -10.20 -5.58
C CYS A 44 -2.93 -9.95 -5.02
N HIS A 45 -2.32 -8.78 -5.25
CA HIS A 45 -1.03 -8.45 -4.66
C HIS A 45 -1.05 -8.46 -3.14
N LEU A 46 -2.05 -7.82 -2.53
CA LEU A 46 -2.18 -7.80 -1.07
C LEU A 46 -2.31 -9.22 -0.53
N LEU A 47 -3.20 -10.03 -1.10
CA LEU A 47 -3.38 -11.41 -0.67
C LEU A 47 -2.14 -12.28 -0.89
N PHE A 48 -1.43 -12.09 -2.00
CA PHE A 48 -0.21 -12.82 -2.33
C PHE A 48 0.86 -12.59 -1.25
N PHE A 49 1.19 -11.32 -0.98
CA PHE A 49 2.23 -10.99 -0.03
C PHE A 49 1.82 -11.24 1.42
N LEU A 50 0.56 -11.00 1.77
CA LEU A 50 0.06 -11.35 3.10
C LEU A 50 0.10 -12.87 3.33
N TRP A 51 -0.25 -13.68 2.32
CA TRP A 51 -0.14 -15.14 2.42
C TRP A 51 1.30 -15.59 2.63
N ILE A 52 2.26 -15.04 1.87
CA ILE A 52 3.68 -15.35 2.03
C ILE A 52 4.18 -14.92 3.42
N ALA A 53 3.82 -13.73 3.88
CA ALA A 53 4.15 -13.24 5.21
C ALA A 53 3.65 -14.19 6.31
N LEU A 54 2.38 -14.65 6.20
CA LEU A 54 1.80 -15.61 7.13
C LEU A 54 2.48 -16.98 7.07
N LYS A 55 2.77 -17.52 5.89
CA LYS A 55 3.42 -18.83 5.76
C LYS A 55 4.88 -18.83 6.20
N SER A 56 5.60 -17.75 5.93
CA SER A 56 6.99 -17.56 6.38
C SER A 56 7.13 -17.11 7.83
N ARG A 57 6.01 -16.77 8.49
CA ARG A 57 5.96 -16.18 9.84
C ARG A 57 6.76 -14.88 9.91
N ARG A 58 6.56 -14.00 8.93
CA ARG A 58 7.24 -12.72 8.76
C ARG A 58 6.21 -11.59 8.77
N THR A 59 5.56 -11.38 9.92
CA THR A 59 4.41 -10.48 10.04
C THR A 59 4.67 -9.24 10.88
N THR A 60 5.91 -8.90 11.26
CA THR A 60 6.15 -7.58 11.87
C THR A 60 5.87 -6.46 10.86
N LEU A 61 5.58 -5.25 11.33
CA LEU A 61 5.38 -4.09 10.45
C LEU A 61 6.59 -3.85 9.53
N SER A 62 7.82 -4.03 10.02
CA SER A 62 9.04 -3.92 9.20
C SER A 62 9.11 -4.98 8.10
N GLN A 63 8.70 -6.22 8.41
CA GLN A 63 8.67 -7.31 7.42
C GLN A 63 7.56 -7.08 6.39
N LEU A 64 6.37 -6.68 6.84
CA LEU A 64 5.26 -6.32 5.95
C LEU A 64 5.63 -5.12 5.07
N TYR A 65 6.38 -4.15 5.60
CA TYR A 65 6.89 -3.04 4.80
C TYR A 65 7.81 -3.53 3.69
N LEU A 66 8.75 -4.44 3.96
CA LEU A 66 9.63 -5.01 2.93
C LEU A 66 8.84 -5.80 1.88
N PHE A 67 7.80 -6.54 2.27
CA PHE A 67 6.87 -7.16 1.30
C PHE A 67 6.13 -6.09 0.49
N GLY A 68 5.74 -4.99 1.11
CA GLY A 68 5.13 -3.84 0.47
C GLY A 68 6.05 -3.14 -0.54
N VAL A 69 7.37 -3.09 -0.27
CA VAL A 69 8.38 -2.60 -1.23
C VAL A 69 8.45 -3.51 -2.45
N ILE A 70 8.47 -4.83 -2.24
CA ILE A 70 8.44 -5.82 -3.33
C ILE A 70 7.14 -5.69 -4.14
N PHE A 71 6.00 -5.50 -3.45
CA PHE A 71 4.72 -5.21 -4.09
C PHE A 71 4.88 -3.98 -4.99
N ALA A 72 5.28 -2.84 -4.45
CA ALA A 72 5.36 -1.57 -5.18
C ALA A 72 6.15 -1.62 -6.49
N LEU A 73 7.15 -2.50 -6.60
CA LEU A 73 7.95 -2.64 -7.82
C LEU A 73 7.16 -3.16 -9.03
N TYR A 74 5.92 -3.65 -8.85
CA TYR A 74 5.02 -3.94 -9.98
C TYR A 74 4.86 -2.75 -10.93
N GLU A 75 4.97 -1.52 -10.40
CA GLU A 75 4.86 -0.26 -11.14
C GLU A 75 5.94 -0.14 -12.25
N SER A 76 7.07 -0.85 -12.12
CA SER A 76 8.03 -0.95 -13.24
C SER A 76 7.52 -1.85 -14.36
N TRP A 77 6.87 -2.97 -14.05
CA TRP A 77 6.50 -3.98 -15.03
C TRP A 77 5.12 -3.74 -15.66
N ILE A 78 4.16 -3.23 -14.89
CA ILE A 78 2.78 -3.07 -15.36
C ILE A 78 2.59 -1.69 -15.99
N THR A 79 2.78 -0.61 -15.23
CA THR A 79 2.52 0.76 -15.69
C THR A 79 3.74 1.44 -16.30
N LYS A 80 4.95 0.93 -16.02
CA LYS A 80 6.25 1.49 -16.42
C LYS A 80 6.48 2.90 -15.87
N VAL A 81 5.73 3.33 -14.85
CA VAL A 81 5.86 4.67 -14.24
C VAL A 81 7.24 4.90 -13.64
N LEU A 82 7.87 3.85 -13.11
CA LEU A 82 9.21 3.93 -12.53
C LEU A 82 10.31 4.19 -13.56
N TRP A 83 10.02 3.99 -14.85
CA TRP A 83 10.96 4.22 -15.95
C TRP A 83 10.60 5.47 -16.75
N ALA A 84 9.33 5.65 -17.06
CA ALA A 84 8.84 6.68 -17.99
C ALA A 84 8.13 7.86 -17.33
N GLY A 85 7.88 7.82 -16.01
CA GLY A 85 7.09 8.83 -15.31
C GLY A 85 5.59 8.56 -15.39
N TYR A 86 4.79 9.42 -14.76
CA TYR A 86 3.34 9.29 -14.69
C TYR A 86 2.67 9.32 -16.08
N MET A 87 1.40 8.93 -16.13
CA MET A 87 0.60 9.13 -17.33
C MET A 87 0.55 10.62 -17.67
N ASP A 88 0.55 10.94 -18.96
CA ASP A 88 0.48 12.32 -19.48
C ASP A 88 1.62 13.26 -19.05
N SER A 89 2.67 12.75 -18.39
CA SER A 89 3.91 13.52 -18.15
C SER A 89 4.87 13.39 -19.34
N ALA A 90 5.72 14.41 -19.54
CA ALA A 90 6.78 14.38 -20.55
C ALA A 90 7.97 13.47 -20.17
N GLY A 91 7.85 12.74 -19.05
CA GLY A 91 8.92 11.96 -18.43
C GLY A 91 8.83 11.99 -16.90
N PRO A 92 9.80 11.37 -16.20
CA PRO A 92 9.93 11.46 -14.75
C PRO A 92 10.17 12.90 -14.28
N GLY A 93 9.49 13.33 -13.22
CA GLY A 93 9.42 14.73 -12.81
C GLY A 93 10.75 15.37 -12.43
N LEU A 94 11.73 14.57 -11.99
CA LEU A 94 13.10 15.03 -11.69
C LEU A 94 14.14 14.32 -12.56
N GLY A 95 13.73 13.71 -13.67
CA GLY A 95 14.57 12.85 -14.50
C GLY A 95 14.83 11.48 -13.86
N THR A 96 15.82 10.78 -14.39
CA THR A 96 16.15 9.40 -13.98
C THR A 96 17.55 9.27 -13.40
N LEU A 97 17.69 8.38 -12.42
CA LEU A 97 18.97 7.86 -11.94
C LEU A 97 19.01 6.35 -12.21
N PHE A 98 20.02 5.87 -12.95
CA PHE A 98 20.11 4.47 -13.41
C PHE A 98 18.84 3.97 -14.14
N GLY A 99 18.18 4.86 -14.89
CA GLY A 99 16.94 4.53 -15.61
C GLY A 99 15.69 4.45 -14.72
N ILE A 100 15.77 4.86 -13.46
CA ILE A 100 14.65 4.92 -12.52
C ILE A 100 14.29 6.38 -12.22
N GLY A 101 13.00 6.73 -12.24
CA GLY A 101 12.50 8.07 -11.93
C GLY A 101 12.86 8.53 -10.51
N ILE A 102 13.55 9.66 -10.39
CA ILE A 102 14.11 10.15 -9.12
C ILE A 102 13.01 10.52 -8.12
N SER A 103 11.88 11.03 -8.58
CA SER A 103 10.80 11.48 -7.71
C SER A 103 9.74 10.39 -7.48
N GLU A 104 9.41 9.66 -8.54
CA GLU A 104 8.39 8.63 -8.59
C GLU A 104 8.81 7.43 -7.77
N PHE A 105 10.06 7.01 -7.87
CA PHE A 105 10.53 5.79 -7.22
C PHE A 105 10.46 5.87 -5.70
N PRO A 106 11.02 6.88 -5.01
CA PRO A 106 10.89 6.96 -3.56
C PRO A 106 9.44 7.09 -3.08
N VAL A 107 8.62 7.86 -3.80
CA VAL A 107 7.20 8.02 -3.45
C VAL A 107 6.47 6.70 -3.58
N LEU A 108 6.52 6.05 -4.75
CA LEU A 108 5.74 4.84 -5.02
C LEU A 108 6.30 3.62 -4.29
N VAL A 109 7.62 3.42 -4.35
CA VAL A 109 8.29 2.19 -3.89
C VAL A 109 8.62 2.20 -2.41
N PHE A 110 8.91 3.36 -1.81
CA PHE A 110 9.26 3.44 -0.39
C PHE A 110 8.15 3.97 0.51
N PHE A 111 7.12 4.63 -0.04
CA PHE A 111 6.03 5.16 0.77
C PHE A 111 4.67 4.63 0.33
N TRP A 112 4.21 5.00 -0.86
CA TRP A 112 2.83 4.90 -1.29
C TRP A 112 2.33 3.47 -1.26
N HIS A 113 2.86 2.56 -2.07
CA HIS A 113 2.36 1.20 -2.07
C HIS A 113 2.70 0.42 -0.78
N PRO A 114 3.93 0.46 -0.23
CA PRO A 114 4.22 -0.30 0.99
C PRO A 114 3.32 0.08 2.18
N ILE A 115 3.01 1.37 2.31
CA ILE A 115 2.22 1.88 3.43
C ILE A 115 0.74 1.95 3.06
N MET A 116 0.38 2.67 2.01
CA MET A 116 -1.01 2.94 1.63
C MET A 116 -1.68 1.73 0.99
N SER A 117 -1.02 0.98 0.10
CA SER A 117 -1.68 -0.16 -0.57
C SER A 117 -1.57 -1.48 0.20
N PHE A 118 -0.64 -1.60 1.15
CA PHE A 118 -0.38 -2.85 1.85
C PHE A 118 -0.59 -2.77 3.37
N ILE A 119 0.21 -2.00 4.11
CA ILE A 119 0.14 -1.98 5.58
C ILE A 119 -1.15 -1.36 6.10
N ILE A 120 -1.53 -0.17 5.64
CA ILE A 120 -2.73 0.54 6.13
C ILE A 120 -4.00 -0.30 5.90
N PRO A 121 -4.24 -0.93 4.74
CA PRO A 121 -5.38 -1.83 4.54
C PRO A 121 -5.43 -2.96 5.56
N ILE A 122 -4.28 -3.57 5.89
CA ILE A 122 -4.20 -4.61 6.93
C ILE A 122 -4.56 -4.01 8.30
N LEU A 123 -3.94 -2.90 8.69
CA LEU A 123 -4.20 -2.24 9.99
C LEU A 123 -5.66 -1.78 10.13
N VAL A 124 -6.25 -1.25 9.07
CA VAL A 124 -7.67 -0.86 9.07
C VAL A 124 -8.55 -2.10 9.15
N PHE A 125 -8.23 -3.19 8.43
CA PHE A 125 -8.94 -4.45 8.58
C PHE A 125 -8.87 -5.00 10.01
N GLU A 126 -7.73 -4.87 10.70
CA GLU A 126 -7.58 -5.22 12.12
C GLU A 126 -8.47 -4.36 13.05
N ILE A 127 -8.54 -3.05 12.80
CA ILE A 127 -9.45 -2.12 13.51
C ILE A 127 -10.91 -2.54 13.31
N LEU A 128 -11.30 -2.82 12.06
CA LEU A 128 -12.67 -3.16 11.70
C LEU A 128 -13.12 -4.48 12.35
N THR A 129 -12.23 -5.48 12.37
CA THR A 129 -12.51 -6.81 12.93
C THR A 129 -12.22 -6.92 14.43
N LYS A 130 -11.59 -5.91 15.04
CA LYS A 130 -11.09 -5.91 16.43
C LYS A 130 -10.12 -7.08 16.73
N LYS A 131 -9.48 -7.62 15.69
CA LYS A 131 -8.50 -8.71 15.76
C LYS A 131 -7.21 -8.20 15.17
N VAL A 132 -6.12 -8.32 15.92
CA VAL A 132 -4.83 -7.67 15.60
C VAL A 132 -3.71 -8.70 15.71
N PHE A 133 -2.75 -8.67 14.79
CA PHE A 133 -1.54 -9.47 14.93
C PHE A 133 -0.69 -8.98 16.10
N LYS A 134 -0.10 -9.92 16.84
CA LYS A 134 0.87 -9.61 17.87
C LYS A 134 2.01 -8.75 17.32
N GLY A 135 2.26 -7.61 17.95
CA GLY A 135 3.24 -6.61 17.55
C GLY A 135 2.65 -5.40 16.82
N HIS A 136 1.42 -5.50 16.29
CA HIS A 136 0.73 -4.37 15.65
C HIS A 136 -0.05 -3.50 16.64
N GLU A 137 -0.27 -3.94 17.88
CA GLU A 137 -1.07 -3.21 18.85
C GLU A 137 -0.50 -1.82 19.14
N SER A 138 0.83 -1.72 19.21
CA SER A 138 1.54 -0.48 19.55
C SER A 138 1.26 0.65 18.56
N ILE A 139 1.12 0.35 17.26
CA ILE A 139 0.81 1.38 16.24
C ILE A 139 -0.66 1.81 16.34
N LEU A 140 -1.56 0.89 16.69
CA LEU A 140 -3.01 1.11 16.79
C LEU A 140 -3.47 1.79 18.09
N ILE A 141 -2.64 1.82 19.15
CA ILE A 141 -2.95 2.56 20.37
C ILE A 141 -3.10 4.05 20.06
N LYS A 142 -4.25 4.61 20.46
CA LYS A 142 -4.58 6.01 20.25
C LYS A 142 -3.75 6.90 21.15
N THR A 143 -3.13 7.91 20.55
CA THR A 143 -2.52 9.03 21.27
C THR A 143 -2.93 10.34 20.60
N THR A 144 -2.92 11.44 21.34
CA THR A 144 -3.24 12.77 20.79
C THR A 144 -2.29 13.11 19.64
N LYS A 145 -0.98 12.89 19.83
CA LYS A 145 0.04 13.13 18.80
C LYS A 145 -0.23 12.34 17.52
N LYS A 146 -0.48 11.03 17.61
CA LYS A 146 -0.79 10.20 16.43
C LYS A 146 -2.08 10.65 15.75
N THR A 147 -3.10 10.99 16.52
CA THR A 147 -4.40 11.42 15.97
C THR A 147 -4.25 12.72 15.19
N ILE A 148 -3.50 13.69 15.72
CA ILE A 148 -3.20 14.94 15.01
C ILE A 148 -2.43 14.66 13.73
N LEU A 149 -1.40 13.81 13.78
CA LEU A 149 -0.60 13.48 12.60
C LEU A 149 -1.42 12.80 11.50
N ILE A 150 -2.29 11.84 11.86
CA ILE A 150 -3.20 11.19 10.91
C ILE A 150 -4.15 12.22 10.30
N THR A 151 -4.76 13.08 11.12
CA THR A 151 -5.67 14.11 10.63
C THR A 151 -4.99 15.07 9.67
N LEU A 152 -3.80 15.58 10.01
CA LEU A 152 -3.02 16.47 9.13
C LEU A 152 -2.64 15.76 7.83
N PHE A 153 -2.20 14.50 7.91
CA PHE A 153 -1.90 13.69 6.75
C PHE A 153 -3.11 13.53 5.82
N LEU A 154 -4.29 13.23 6.36
CA LEU A 154 -5.53 13.10 5.58
C LEU A 154 -5.96 14.42 4.93
N ILE A 155 -5.76 15.55 5.61
CA ILE A 155 -6.00 16.88 5.03
C ILE A 155 -5.04 17.11 3.86
N SER A 156 -3.75 16.81 4.01
CA SER A 156 -2.78 16.93 2.91
C SER A 156 -3.13 16.01 1.74
N ILE A 157 -3.44 14.74 1.99
CA ILE A 157 -3.80 13.76 0.95
C ILE A 157 -5.12 14.10 0.24
N SER A 158 -6.02 14.84 0.89
CA SER A 158 -7.25 15.30 0.22
C SER A 158 -6.98 16.10 -1.05
N THR A 159 -5.82 16.76 -1.14
CA THR A 159 -5.39 17.48 -2.35
C THR A 159 -5.06 16.54 -3.51
N PHE A 160 -4.55 15.33 -3.26
CA PHE A 160 -4.31 14.31 -4.29
C PHE A 160 -5.63 13.83 -4.88
N ILE A 161 -6.60 13.52 -4.01
CA ILE A 161 -7.95 13.12 -4.43
C ILE A 161 -8.57 14.23 -5.29
N ALA A 162 -8.57 15.48 -4.81
CA ALA A 162 -9.13 16.60 -5.56
C ALA A 162 -8.44 16.78 -6.91
N ASN A 163 -7.10 16.81 -6.94
CA ASN A 163 -6.33 16.99 -8.17
C ASN A 163 -6.55 15.87 -9.19
N GLY A 164 -6.52 14.60 -8.76
CA GLY A 164 -6.76 13.46 -9.66
C GLY A 164 -8.19 13.37 -10.18
N ASN A 165 -9.12 14.14 -9.60
CA ASN A 165 -10.49 14.33 -10.11
C ASN A 165 -10.68 15.69 -10.79
N GLY A 166 -9.59 16.38 -11.15
CA GLY A 166 -9.64 17.68 -11.85
C GLY A 166 -10.24 18.81 -11.01
N PHE A 167 -10.16 18.71 -9.68
CA PHE A 167 -10.82 19.59 -8.71
C PHE A 167 -12.35 19.65 -8.88
N ASP A 168 -12.96 18.67 -9.55
CA ASP A 168 -14.41 18.58 -9.68
C ASP A 168 -15.04 17.98 -8.42
N LEU A 169 -15.98 18.72 -7.83
CA LEU A 169 -16.62 18.36 -6.57
C LEU A 169 -17.44 17.07 -6.69
N LEU A 170 -18.16 16.90 -7.80
CA LEU A 170 -19.02 15.75 -8.02
C LEU A 170 -18.19 14.48 -8.20
N SER A 171 -17.19 14.53 -9.08
CA SER A 171 -16.28 13.43 -9.37
C SER A 171 -15.49 13.01 -8.13
N SER A 172 -14.92 13.98 -7.40
CA SER A 172 -14.16 13.73 -6.17
C SER A 172 -15.00 13.02 -5.10
N ASN A 173 -16.25 13.49 -4.88
CA ASN A 173 -17.15 12.87 -3.92
C ASN A 173 -17.68 11.52 -4.41
N ALA A 174 -18.01 11.38 -5.69
CA ALA A 174 -18.47 10.11 -6.26
C ALA A 174 -17.40 9.01 -6.10
N SER A 175 -16.13 9.35 -6.34
CA SER A 175 -14.99 8.46 -6.14
C SER A 175 -14.84 8.03 -4.68
N LEU A 176 -14.74 9.00 -3.77
CA LEU A 176 -14.48 8.73 -2.35
C LEU A 176 -15.68 8.12 -1.63
N ILE A 177 -16.85 8.76 -1.71
CA ILE A 177 -18.07 8.29 -1.03
C ILE A 177 -18.53 6.96 -1.63
N GLY A 178 -18.48 6.80 -2.95
CA GLY A 178 -18.84 5.54 -3.60
C GLY A 178 -17.99 4.36 -3.11
N THR A 179 -16.67 4.56 -3.01
CA THR A 179 -15.76 3.55 -2.46
C THR A 179 -16.03 3.28 -0.98
N LEU A 180 -16.30 4.31 -0.18
CA LEU A 180 -16.65 4.16 1.23
C LEU A 180 -17.99 3.45 1.47
N LEU A 181 -18.97 3.63 0.58
CA LEU A 181 -20.24 2.89 0.61
C LEU A 181 -20.00 1.40 0.35
N ILE A 182 -19.19 1.06 -0.66
CA ILE A 182 -18.79 -0.33 -0.94
C ILE A 182 -18.10 -0.95 0.29
N ILE A 183 -17.13 -0.25 0.87
CA ILE A 183 -16.44 -0.70 2.10
C ILE A 183 -17.43 -0.88 3.25
N SER A 184 -18.39 0.03 3.42
CA SER A 184 -19.40 -0.05 4.49
C SER A 184 -20.31 -1.27 4.33
N VAL A 185 -20.75 -1.56 3.10
CA VAL A 185 -21.54 -2.76 2.78
C VAL A 185 -20.72 -4.03 3.02
N LEU A 186 -19.49 -4.09 2.51
CA LEU A 186 -18.61 -5.25 2.71
C LEU A 186 -18.27 -5.47 4.19
N TYR A 187 -18.04 -4.39 4.95
CA TYR A 187 -17.83 -4.43 6.39
C TYR A 187 -19.04 -5.03 7.12
N TYR A 188 -20.26 -4.57 6.79
CA TYR A 188 -21.48 -5.10 7.36
C TYR A 188 -21.61 -6.61 7.13
N LEU A 189 -21.28 -7.08 5.92
CA LEU A 189 -21.28 -8.51 5.55
C LEU A 189 -20.14 -9.32 6.17
N THR A 190 -19.14 -8.66 6.77
CA THR A 190 -17.91 -9.26 7.31
C THR A 190 -17.88 -9.30 8.85
N LYS A 191 -18.91 -8.79 9.55
CA LYS A 191 -18.92 -8.65 11.04
C LYS A 191 -18.57 -9.92 11.86
N LYS A 192 -18.64 -11.12 11.28
CA LYS A 192 -18.30 -12.39 11.94
C LYS A 192 -16.95 -12.98 11.50
N ALA A 193 -16.22 -12.32 10.62
CA ALA A 193 -14.94 -12.80 10.11
C ALA A 193 -13.77 -12.37 10.99
N ASP A 194 -12.69 -13.15 10.95
CA ASP A 194 -11.41 -12.87 11.58
C ASP A 194 -10.28 -12.77 10.54
N LEU A 195 -9.06 -12.46 10.97
CA LEU A 195 -7.88 -12.43 10.09
C LEU A 195 -7.61 -13.80 9.43
N LYS A 196 -8.00 -14.92 10.05
CA LYS A 196 -7.86 -16.26 9.46
C LYS A 196 -8.77 -16.46 8.23
N SER A 197 -9.80 -15.64 8.08
CA SER A 197 -10.62 -15.63 6.86
C SER A 197 -9.81 -15.27 5.62
N LEU A 198 -8.74 -14.46 5.77
CA LEU A 198 -7.82 -14.06 4.70
C LEU A 198 -6.79 -15.15 4.36
N GLU A 199 -6.66 -16.20 5.18
CA GLU A 199 -5.74 -17.29 4.89
C GLU A 199 -6.24 -18.11 3.69
N LEU A 200 -5.49 -18.02 2.59
CA LEU A 200 -5.74 -18.78 1.38
C LEU A 200 -5.28 -20.23 1.52
N ARG A 201 -6.07 -21.15 0.95
CA ARG A 201 -5.64 -22.52 0.71
C ARG A 201 -4.56 -22.54 -0.37
N LYS A 202 -3.70 -23.57 -0.38
CA LYS A 202 -2.62 -23.72 -1.37
C LYS A 202 -3.13 -23.59 -2.82
N VAL A 203 -4.24 -24.24 -3.14
CA VAL A 203 -4.86 -24.17 -4.48
C VAL A 203 -5.27 -22.72 -4.83
N SER A 204 -5.93 -22.03 -3.91
CA SER A 204 -6.32 -20.62 -4.11
C SER A 204 -5.11 -19.71 -4.30
N PHE A 205 -4.02 -19.96 -3.56
CA PHE A 205 -2.76 -19.23 -3.73
C PHE A 205 -2.12 -19.52 -5.10
N VAL A 206 -2.11 -20.78 -5.57
CA VAL A 206 -1.60 -21.12 -6.91
C VAL A 206 -2.40 -20.41 -8.01
N LEU A 207 -3.74 -20.45 -7.94
CA LEU A 207 -4.59 -19.75 -8.90
C LEU A 207 -4.35 -18.23 -8.90
N LEU A 208 -4.18 -17.64 -7.71
CA LEU A 208 -3.86 -16.23 -7.56
C LEU A 208 -2.50 -15.91 -8.19
N THR A 209 -1.49 -16.75 -7.99
CA THR A 209 -0.16 -16.58 -8.59
C THR A 209 -0.22 -16.67 -10.10
N ILE A 210 -0.93 -17.65 -10.66
CA ILE A 210 -1.13 -17.78 -12.11
C ILE A 210 -1.80 -16.52 -12.66
N TYR A 211 -2.82 -16.01 -11.98
CA TYR A 211 -3.49 -14.77 -12.35
C TYR A 211 -2.52 -13.58 -12.37
N LEU A 212 -1.75 -13.38 -11.29
CA LEU A 212 -0.76 -12.29 -11.22
C LEU A 212 0.30 -12.42 -12.31
N VAL A 213 0.88 -13.60 -12.53
CA VAL A 213 1.87 -13.81 -13.59
C VAL A 213 1.28 -13.50 -14.96
N THR A 214 0.07 -13.98 -15.23
CA THR A 214 -0.64 -13.68 -16.50
C THR A 214 -0.87 -12.19 -16.66
N LEU A 215 -1.30 -11.52 -15.60
CA LEU A 215 -1.53 -10.09 -15.61
C LEU A 215 -0.23 -9.30 -15.86
N TYR A 216 0.87 -9.67 -15.21
CA TYR A 216 2.19 -9.05 -15.43
C TYR A 216 2.66 -9.25 -16.86
N VAL A 217 2.61 -10.48 -17.39
CA VAL A 217 3.05 -10.76 -18.76
C VAL A 217 2.19 -10.00 -19.77
N ALA A 218 0.87 -10.08 -19.63
CA ALA A 218 -0.04 -9.40 -20.55
C ALA A 218 0.14 -7.87 -20.48
N THR A 219 0.12 -7.27 -19.28
CA THR A 219 0.28 -5.82 -19.16
C THR A 219 1.68 -5.36 -19.51
N PHE A 220 2.73 -6.14 -19.26
CA PHE A 220 4.09 -5.78 -19.66
C PHE A 220 4.17 -5.53 -21.18
N PHE A 221 3.65 -6.45 -22.00
CA PHE A 221 3.75 -6.36 -23.46
C PHE A 221 2.64 -5.55 -24.13
N TYR A 222 1.43 -5.49 -23.55
CA TYR A 222 0.27 -4.85 -24.20
C TYR A 222 -0.11 -3.49 -23.62
N LEU A 223 0.23 -3.19 -22.37
CA LEU A 223 -0.06 -1.89 -21.76
C LEU A 223 1.16 -0.98 -21.90
N LEU A 224 1.07 0.03 -22.76
CA LEU A 224 2.13 1.03 -22.99
C LEU A 224 3.49 0.40 -23.36
N PRO A 225 3.57 -0.44 -24.40
CA PRO A 225 4.81 -1.09 -24.82
C PRO A 225 5.93 -0.11 -25.17
N GLU A 226 5.57 1.10 -25.62
CA GLU A 226 6.51 2.17 -25.94
C GLU A 226 7.29 2.69 -24.72
N ARG A 227 6.81 2.41 -23.49
CA ARG A 227 7.48 2.79 -22.24
C ARG A 227 8.47 1.73 -21.74
N ILE A 228 8.63 0.62 -22.45
CA ILE A 228 9.57 -0.44 -22.11
C ILE A 228 11.02 0.05 -22.37
N PRO A 229 11.91 0.02 -21.37
CA PRO A 229 13.28 0.47 -21.55
C PRO A 229 14.03 -0.38 -22.57
N THR A 230 14.80 0.28 -23.42
CA THR A 230 15.68 -0.36 -24.41
C THR A 230 17.04 -0.71 -23.82
N ALA A 231 17.46 -0.03 -22.75
CA ALA A 231 18.73 -0.26 -22.07
C ALA A 231 18.59 -1.27 -20.92
N ILE A 232 19.65 -2.05 -20.67
CA ILE A 232 19.66 -3.07 -19.60
C ILE A 232 19.70 -2.49 -18.19
N VAL A 233 20.25 -1.28 -18.02
CA VAL A 233 20.48 -0.63 -16.71
C VAL A 233 19.19 -0.51 -15.87
N PRO A 234 18.07 0.05 -16.37
CA PRO A 234 16.80 0.11 -15.64
C PRO A 234 16.34 -1.25 -15.08
N TYR A 235 16.49 -2.33 -15.84
CA TYR A 235 16.13 -3.67 -15.39
C TYR A 235 17.01 -4.14 -14.24
N ILE A 236 18.33 -3.97 -14.35
CA ILE A 236 19.28 -4.34 -13.29
C ILE A 236 18.96 -3.58 -12.01
N SER A 237 18.67 -2.27 -12.11
CA SER A 237 18.33 -1.44 -10.96
C SER A 237 17.05 -1.92 -10.28
N ILE A 238 15.97 -2.18 -11.03
CA ILE A 238 14.73 -2.73 -10.48
C ILE A 238 14.95 -4.10 -9.83
N ILE A 239 15.70 -5.00 -10.48
CA ILE A 239 16.01 -6.33 -9.93
C ILE A 239 16.81 -6.22 -8.63
N ALA A 240 17.77 -5.30 -8.54
CA ALA A 240 18.50 -5.06 -7.29
C ALA A 240 17.55 -4.66 -6.15
N PHE A 241 16.55 -3.82 -6.43
CA PHE A 241 15.53 -3.44 -5.47
C PHE A 241 14.51 -4.55 -5.14
N TYR A 242 14.39 -5.61 -5.95
CA TYR A 242 13.73 -6.85 -5.53
C TYR A 242 14.61 -7.66 -4.58
N VAL A 243 15.89 -7.84 -4.94
CA VAL A 243 16.82 -8.73 -4.23
C VAL A 243 17.07 -8.27 -2.79
N ILE A 244 17.28 -6.96 -2.57
CA ILE A 244 17.55 -6.40 -1.24
C ILE A 244 16.47 -6.75 -0.20
N PRO A 245 15.18 -6.38 -0.38
CA PRO A 245 14.13 -6.70 0.58
C PRO A 245 13.91 -8.21 0.71
N ILE A 246 14.06 -8.99 -0.37
CA ILE A 246 13.97 -10.46 -0.30
C ILE A 246 15.03 -11.03 0.65
N ILE A 247 16.29 -10.64 0.49
CA ILE A 247 17.39 -11.10 1.36
C ILE A 247 17.12 -10.70 2.82
N LEU A 248 16.69 -9.46 3.06
CA LEU A 248 16.38 -8.98 4.41
C LEU A 248 15.23 -9.76 5.05
N ILE A 249 14.15 -10.03 4.31
CA ILE A 249 13.04 -10.86 4.79
C ILE A 249 13.52 -12.27 5.12
N LEU A 250 14.30 -12.91 4.24
CA LEU A 250 14.79 -14.27 4.45
C LEU A 250 15.66 -14.37 5.70
N LYS A 251 16.55 -13.40 5.92
CA LYS A 251 17.45 -13.36 7.08
C LYS A 251 16.81 -12.88 8.39
N SER A 252 15.71 -12.14 8.33
CA SER A 252 15.02 -11.63 9.53
C SER A 252 14.45 -12.75 10.44
N ASP A 253 14.01 -12.41 11.65
CA ASP A 253 13.52 -13.40 12.62
C ASP A 253 12.07 -13.81 12.43
N LYS A 254 11.76 -15.06 12.82
CA LYS A 254 10.40 -15.61 12.69
C LYS A 254 9.57 -15.06 13.84
N THR A 255 8.36 -14.66 13.53
CA THR A 255 7.40 -14.14 14.50
C THR A 255 6.46 -15.26 14.96
N THR A 256 5.96 -15.17 16.20
CA THR A 256 4.84 -15.99 16.61
C THR A 256 3.55 -15.38 16.08
N ILE A 257 2.82 -16.14 15.26
CA ILE A 257 1.54 -15.67 14.72
C ILE A 257 0.47 -15.91 15.79
N GLU A 258 0.23 -14.87 16.56
CA GLU A 258 -0.84 -14.80 17.56
C GLU A 258 -1.79 -13.67 17.18
N ILE A 259 -3.09 -13.93 17.28
CA ILE A 259 -4.14 -12.94 17.02
C ILE A 259 -4.72 -12.55 18.37
N ASN A 260 -4.49 -11.29 18.75
CA ASN A 260 -5.01 -10.71 19.97
C ASN A 260 -6.33 -9.97 19.70
N THR A 261 -7.09 -9.74 20.76
CA THR A 261 -8.21 -8.80 20.71
C THR A 261 -7.65 -7.39 20.89
N LEU A 262 -8.12 -6.46 20.06
CA LEU A 262 -7.67 -5.08 20.11
C LEU A 262 -8.04 -4.43 21.46
N LYS A 263 -7.08 -3.71 22.07
CA LYS A 263 -7.30 -3.03 23.36
C LYS A 263 -8.32 -1.90 23.22
N GLU A 264 -9.07 -1.60 24.29
CA GLU A 264 -10.13 -0.58 24.28
C GLU A 264 -9.63 0.84 23.95
N ASN A 265 -8.38 1.15 24.28
CA ASN A 265 -7.74 2.44 23.98
C ASN A 265 -7.13 2.53 22.56
N SER A 266 -7.38 1.55 21.70
CA SER A 266 -6.92 1.56 20.31
C SER A 266 -7.90 2.31 19.40
N TYR A 267 -7.46 2.69 18.20
CA TYR A 267 -8.37 3.19 17.18
C TYR A 267 -9.49 2.19 16.88
N SER A 268 -10.69 2.72 16.66
CA SER A 268 -11.91 1.94 16.44
C SER A 268 -12.57 2.28 15.11
N ILE A 269 -13.62 1.55 14.74
CA ILE A 269 -14.49 1.91 13.61
C ILE A 269 -14.99 3.36 13.69
N ARG A 270 -15.27 3.87 14.91
CA ARG A 270 -15.74 5.25 15.09
C ARG A 270 -14.65 6.26 14.70
N ASP A 271 -13.39 5.97 15.00
CA ASP A 271 -12.27 6.82 14.61
C ASP A 271 -12.04 6.74 13.10
N PHE A 272 -12.14 5.55 12.49
CA PHE A 272 -12.10 5.39 11.04
C PHE A 272 -13.19 6.23 10.35
N THR A 273 -14.44 6.17 10.82
CA THR A 273 -15.53 7.01 10.28
C THR A 273 -15.21 8.49 10.42
N LYS A 274 -14.71 8.96 11.58
CA LYS A 274 -14.31 10.36 11.78
C LYS A 274 -13.22 10.79 10.80
N PHE A 275 -12.20 9.96 10.60
CA PHE A 275 -11.13 10.23 9.66
C PHE A 275 -11.65 10.33 8.23
N MET A 276 -12.52 9.42 7.79
CA MET A 276 -13.10 9.49 6.45
C MET A 276 -14.01 10.72 6.28
N THR A 277 -14.77 11.11 7.30
CA THR A 277 -15.54 12.36 7.28
C THR A 277 -14.65 13.59 7.14
N ILE A 278 -13.54 13.64 7.89
CA ILE A 278 -12.55 14.73 7.76
C ILE A 278 -11.97 14.75 6.34
N THR A 279 -11.61 13.60 5.77
CA THR A 279 -11.10 13.52 4.40
C THR A 279 -12.12 14.06 3.40
N ILE A 280 -13.39 13.67 3.49
CA ILE A 280 -14.45 14.18 2.58
C ILE A 280 -14.55 15.72 2.68
N LEU A 281 -14.59 16.26 3.89
CA LEU A 281 -14.64 17.71 4.09
C LEU A 281 -13.41 18.42 3.53
N ALA A 282 -12.22 17.86 3.76
CA ALA A 282 -10.96 18.41 3.25
C ALA A 282 -10.89 18.35 1.72
N VAL A 283 -11.39 17.27 1.08
CA VAL A 283 -11.49 17.15 -0.38
C VAL A 283 -12.38 18.25 -0.95
N ASN A 284 -13.54 18.48 -0.34
CA ASN A 284 -14.45 19.54 -0.77
C ASN A 284 -13.79 20.92 -0.67
N VAL A 285 -13.12 21.21 0.44
CA VAL A 285 -12.34 22.45 0.59
C VAL A 285 -11.27 22.55 -0.49
N ALA A 286 -10.51 21.48 -0.73
CA ALA A 286 -9.45 21.48 -1.74
C ALA A 286 -9.97 21.76 -3.16
N CYS A 287 -11.17 21.28 -3.50
CA CYS A 287 -11.82 21.59 -4.79
C CYS A 287 -12.14 23.09 -4.95
N PHE A 288 -12.42 23.81 -3.85
CA PHE A 288 -12.73 25.24 -3.88
C PHE A 288 -11.50 26.15 -3.95
N ILE A 289 -10.30 25.65 -3.64
CA ILE A 289 -9.05 26.43 -3.67
C ILE A 289 -7.92 25.75 -4.45
N PRO A 290 -8.10 25.43 -5.76
CA PRO A 290 -7.18 24.60 -6.53
C PRO A 290 -5.71 25.06 -6.47
N ASN A 291 -5.45 26.37 -6.60
CA ASN A 291 -4.08 26.90 -6.59
C ASN A 291 -3.33 26.60 -5.28
N ILE A 292 -4.02 26.75 -4.14
CA ILE A 292 -3.45 26.45 -2.82
C ILE A 292 -3.27 24.93 -2.68
N SER A 293 -4.28 24.17 -3.10
CA SER A 293 -4.27 22.71 -3.04
C SER A 293 -3.17 22.09 -3.88
N THR A 294 -2.87 22.61 -5.07
CA THR A 294 -1.73 22.18 -5.89
C THR A 294 -0.40 22.44 -5.19
N GLY A 295 -0.26 23.58 -4.52
CA GLY A 295 0.92 23.87 -3.70
C GLY A 295 1.10 22.88 -2.54
N ILE A 296 0.02 22.58 -1.82
CA ILE A 296 0.01 21.58 -0.74
C ILE A 296 0.32 20.19 -1.29
N LEU A 297 -0.24 19.81 -2.44
CA LEU A 297 0.01 18.55 -3.12
C LEU A 297 1.50 18.39 -3.42
N ALA A 298 2.13 19.40 -4.04
CA ALA A 298 3.55 19.36 -4.39
C ALA A 298 4.43 19.21 -3.14
N ILE A 299 4.17 20.01 -2.10
CA ILE A 299 4.91 19.91 -0.82
C ILE A 299 4.74 18.51 -0.21
N THR A 300 3.51 18.00 -0.21
CA THR A 300 3.21 16.68 0.34
C THR A 300 3.91 15.59 -0.46
N TYR A 301 3.87 15.64 -1.79
CA TYR A 301 4.52 14.68 -2.68
C TYR A 301 6.02 14.56 -2.39
N TYR A 302 6.74 15.68 -2.35
CA TYR A 302 8.17 15.66 -2.03
C TYR A 302 8.46 15.26 -0.58
N SER A 303 7.59 15.64 0.35
CA SER A 303 7.69 15.18 1.74
C SER A 303 7.56 13.66 1.83
N LEU A 304 6.65 13.05 1.07
CA LEU A 304 6.48 11.60 1.01
C LEU A 304 7.69 10.90 0.40
N ALA A 305 8.32 11.48 -0.63
CA ALA A 305 9.56 10.95 -1.20
C ALA A 305 10.67 10.87 -0.14
N ILE A 306 10.85 11.96 0.63
CA ILE A 306 11.85 12.05 1.69
C ILE A 306 11.53 11.08 2.84
N ILE A 307 10.29 11.12 3.34
CA ILE A 307 9.84 10.25 4.45
C ILE A 307 9.95 8.78 4.04
N GLY A 308 9.52 8.41 2.83
CA GLY A 308 9.65 7.06 2.29
C GLY A 308 11.10 6.58 2.30
N THR A 309 12.01 7.40 1.79
CA THR A 309 13.46 7.09 1.79
C THR A 309 13.99 6.89 3.21
N ILE A 310 13.62 7.77 4.15
CA ILE A 310 14.02 7.64 5.57
C ILE A 310 13.51 6.34 6.16
N ILE A 311 12.22 6.01 5.96
CA ILE A 311 11.61 4.76 6.46
C ILE A 311 12.34 3.54 5.89
N PHE A 312 12.62 3.52 4.58
CA PHE A 312 13.32 2.42 3.92
C PHE A 312 14.71 2.22 4.52
N VAL A 313 15.52 3.29 4.62
CA VAL A 313 16.87 3.25 5.19
C VAL A 313 16.83 2.80 6.66
N MET A 314 15.91 3.33 7.47
CA MET A 314 15.75 2.93 8.86
C MET A 314 15.40 1.45 9.00
N ILE A 315 14.51 0.92 8.14
CA ILE A 315 14.12 -0.49 8.17
C ILE A 315 15.29 -1.39 7.75
N ILE A 316 16.04 -1.02 6.71
CA ILE A 316 17.28 -1.73 6.33
C ILE A 316 18.25 -1.76 7.50
N TYR A 317 18.56 -0.59 8.06
CA TYR A 317 19.52 -0.46 9.16
C TYR A 317 19.13 -1.32 10.37
N ASN A 318 17.88 -1.20 10.82
CA ASN A 318 17.38 -1.95 11.97
C ASN A 318 17.38 -3.47 11.72
N THR A 319 17.01 -3.89 10.50
CA THR A 319 16.98 -5.31 10.13
C THR A 319 18.40 -5.88 10.05
N LEU A 320 19.34 -5.15 9.44
CA LEU A 320 20.75 -5.55 9.38
C LEU A 320 21.38 -5.63 10.78
N LYS A 321 21.09 -4.66 11.64
CA LYS A 321 21.57 -4.67 13.04
C LYS A 321 21.09 -5.91 13.79
N GLN A 322 19.83 -6.30 13.62
CA GLN A 322 19.27 -7.52 14.22
C GLN A 322 19.96 -8.79 13.68
N ILE A 323 20.16 -8.86 12.37
CA ILE A 323 20.84 -10.00 11.71
C ILE A 323 22.26 -10.17 12.24
N ILE A 324 23.04 -9.07 12.30
CA ILE A 324 24.44 -9.10 12.76
C ILE A 324 24.52 -9.54 14.23
N ALA A 325 23.66 -8.99 15.09
CA ALA A 325 23.64 -9.36 16.51
C ALA A 325 23.39 -10.87 16.70
N LYS A 326 22.44 -11.42 15.95
CA LYS A 326 22.11 -12.85 15.96
C LYS A 326 23.28 -13.72 15.49
N ASP A 327 23.97 -13.32 14.42
CA ASP A 327 25.11 -14.07 13.89
C ASP A 327 26.24 -14.12 14.95
N MET A 328 26.51 -13.02 15.66
CA MET A 328 27.49 -12.96 16.74
C MET A 328 27.15 -13.89 17.91
N GLU A 329 25.89 -13.95 18.35
CA GLU A 329 25.44 -14.86 19.43
C GLU A 329 25.61 -16.35 19.03
N THR A 330 25.34 -16.69 17.76
CA THR A 330 25.54 -18.07 17.28
C THR A 330 27.00 -18.48 17.14
N HIS A 331 27.92 -17.53 16.99
CA HIS A 331 29.36 -17.83 16.97
C HIS A 331 29.91 -18.07 18.38
N ILE A 332 29.49 -17.29 19.38
CA ILE A 332 29.93 -17.46 20.78
C ILE A 332 29.44 -18.78 21.38
N THR A 333 28.23 -19.23 21.03
CA THR A 333 27.66 -20.47 21.56
C THR A 333 28.22 -21.75 20.95
N LYS A 334 29.03 -21.65 19.88
CA LYS A 334 29.64 -22.78 19.18
C LYS A 334 31.14 -22.97 19.48
N THR A 335 31.77 -22.03 20.16
CA THR A 335 33.17 -22.10 20.64
C THR A 335 33.21 -22.57 22.07
#